data_AF-A0A7X4BB01-F1
#
_entry.id   AF-A0A7X4BB01-F1
#
_cell.length_a   1.000
_cell.length_b   1.000
_cell.length_c   1.000
_cell.angle_alpha   90.00
_cell.angle_beta   90.00
_cell.angle_gamma   90.00
#
_symmetry.space_group_name_H-M   'P 1'
#
loop_
_entity.id
_entity.type
_entity.pdbx_description
1 polymer ?
#
loop_
_entity_poly.entity_id
_entity_poly.type
_entity_poly.pdbx_seq_one_letter_code
_entity_poly.pdbx_strand_id
1 'polypeptide(L)'
;MEKVQTATIQYTDFLETYTAHIQKNGDGWIGWIPEVPEVKCEENSRQKLLKTLESELHTVLKTEWEEWCKQFEGDVKAGRLDHLSEKALQDLRAGRCKDL
;
A
#
# COMPACT_ATOMS: atom_id res chain seq x y z
N MET A 1 -22.56 -5.83 -20.31
CA MET A 1 -21.60 -5.39 -19.29
C MET A 1 -21.65 -3.87 -19.23
N GLU A 2 -21.99 -3.31 -18.07
CA GLU A 2 -21.99 -1.86 -17.90
C GLU A 2 -20.55 -1.30 -17.92
N LYS A 3 -20.40 0.01 -18.13
CA LYS A 3 -19.09 0.68 -18.07
C LYS A 3 -18.51 0.56 -16.65
N VAL A 4 -17.20 0.33 -16.58
CA VAL A 4 -16.46 0.43 -15.32
C VAL A 4 -16.52 1.88 -14.84
N GLN A 5 -16.89 2.07 -13.58
CA GLN A 5 -16.87 3.35 -12.89
C GLN A 5 -15.68 3.36 -11.93
N THR A 6 -15.18 4.56 -11.63
CA THR A 6 -14.09 4.74 -10.67
C THR A 6 -14.61 5.40 -9.39
N ALA A 7 -14.11 4.96 -8.25
CA ALA A 7 -14.37 5.54 -6.95
C ALA A 7 -13.04 5.79 -6.23
N THR A 8 -12.96 6.90 -5.51
CA THR A 8 -11.77 7.27 -4.75
C THR A 8 -11.89 6.73 -3.33
N ILE A 9 -10.86 6.04 -2.86
CA ILE A 9 -10.72 5.61 -1.46
C ILE A 9 -9.55 6.39 -0.86
N GLN A 10 -9.84 7.23 0.13
CA GLN A 10 -8.82 7.95 0.86
C GLN A 10 -8.36 7.11 2.05
N TYR A 11 -7.07 6.82 2.09
CA TYR A 11 -6.48 6.04 3.15
C TYR A 11 -5.72 6.96 4.11
N THR A 12 -6.32 7.25 5.26
CA THR A 12 -5.82 8.28 6.18
C THR A 12 -4.53 7.91 6.88
N ASP A 13 -4.29 6.61 7.11
CA ASP A 13 -3.13 6.16 7.89
C ASP A 13 -1.80 6.39 7.16
N PHE A 14 -1.82 6.39 5.83
CA PHE A 14 -0.65 6.71 4.98
C PHE A 14 -0.83 8.00 4.15
N LEU A 15 -1.93 8.74 4.32
CA LEU A 15 -2.29 9.91 3.51
C LEU A 15 -2.29 9.62 1.99
N GLU A 16 -2.65 8.39 1.63
CA GLU A 16 -2.65 7.91 0.25
C GLU A 16 -4.07 7.86 -0.31
N THR A 17 -4.17 7.88 -1.64
CA THR A 17 -5.44 7.82 -2.35
C THR A 17 -5.40 6.69 -3.37
N TYR A 18 -6.39 5.81 -3.28
CA TYR A 18 -6.51 4.62 -4.11
C TYR A 18 -7.70 4.75 -5.07
N THR A 19 -7.56 4.16 -6.25
CA THR A 19 -8.60 4.17 -7.29
C THR A 19 -9.32 2.82 -7.34
N ALA A 20 -10.51 2.73 -6.77
CA ALA A 20 -11.34 1.54 -6.90
C ALA A 20 -12.09 1.55 -8.24
N HIS A 21 -11.94 0.49 -9.02
CA HIS A 21 -12.75 0.19 -10.20
C HIS A 21 -13.98 -0.61 -9.77
N ILE A 22 -15.17 -0.14 -10.11
CA ILE A 22 -16.44 -0.81 -9.79
C ILE A 22 -17.28 -1.01 -11.04
N GLN A 23 -17.96 -2.13 -11.13
CA GLN A 23 -18.79 -2.50 -12.27
C GLN A 23 -20.03 -3.24 -11.81
N LYS A 24 -21.20 -2.89 -12.35
CA LYS A 24 -22.43 -3.62 -12.09
C LYS A 24 -22.42 -4.97 -12.82
N ASN A 25 -22.70 -6.04 -12.10
CA ASN A 25 -22.75 -7.41 -12.59
C ASN A 25 -24.11 -8.03 -12.24
N GLY A 26 -25.06 -8.00 -13.18
CA GLY A 26 -26.44 -8.43 -12.93
C GLY A 26 -27.11 -7.59 -11.84
N ASP A 27 -27.54 -8.25 -10.77
CA ASP A 27 -28.12 -7.62 -9.58
C ASP A 27 -27.08 -7.16 -8.56
N GLY A 28 -25.81 -7.50 -8.77
CA GLY A 28 -24.68 -7.19 -7.88
C GLY A 28 -23.70 -6.17 -8.44
N TRP A 29 -22.63 -5.96 -7.68
CA TRP A 29 -21.53 -5.05 -7.98
C TRP A 29 -20.21 -5.76 -7.72
N ILE A 30 -19.31 -5.73 -8.70
CA ILE A 30 -17.93 -6.20 -8.54
C ILE A 30 -17.03 -4.98 -8.43
N GLY A 31 -16.05 -5.03 -7.53
CA GLY A 31 -15.04 -4.00 -7.38
C GLY A 31 -13.64 -4.54 -7.16
N TRP A 32 -12.64 -3.78 -7.59
CA TRP A 32 -11.22 -4.10 -7.40
C TRP A 32 -10.36 -2.82 -7.41
N ILE A 33 -9.15 -2.91 -6.86
CA ILE A 33 -8.18 -1.82 -6.85
C ILE A 33 -7.00 -2.22 -7.75
N PRO A 34 -6.78 -1.59 -8.92
CA PRO A 34 -5.69 -1.97 -9.84
C PRO A 34 -4.30 -1.93 -9.23
N GLU A 35 -4.08 -1.02 -8.28
CA GLU A 35 -2.82 -0.85 -7.54
C GLU A 35 -2.57 -2.00 -6.57
N VAL A 36 -3.64 -2.63 -6.06
CA VAL A 36 -3.61 -3.73 -5.10
C VAL A 36 -4.55 -4.84 -5.58
N PRO A 37 -4.13 -5.69 -6.54
CA PRO A 37 -5.00 -6.64 -7.22
C PRO A 37 -5.59 -7.73 -6.30
N GLU A 38 -5.02 -7.89 -5.11
CA GLU A 38 -5.51 -8.76 -4.05
C GLU A 38 -6.81 -8.26 -3.43
N VAL A 39 -7.08 -6.96 -3.52
CA VAL A 39 -8.31 -6.34 -3.02
C VAL A 39 -9.37 -6.37 -4.13
N LYS A 40 -10.23 -7.38 -4.06
CA LYS A 40 -11.34 -7.59 -4.98
C LYS A 40 -12.50 -8.27 -4.26
N CYS A 41 -13.70 -7.72 -4.40
CA CYS A 41 -14.91 -8.32 -3.86
C CYS A 41 -16.14 -8.08 -4.74
N GLU A 42 -17.20 -8.84 -4.47
CA GLU A 42 -18.51 -8.70 -5.10
C GLU A 42 -19.58 -8.55 -4.01
N GLU A 43 -20.47 -7.57 -4.19
CA GLU A 43 -21.50 -7.24 -3.20
C GLU A 43 -22.83 -6.88 -3.86
N ASN A 44 -23.93 -7.04 -3.13
CA ASN A 44 -25.27 -6.75 -3.62
C ASN A 44 -25.59 -5.25 -3.75
N SER A 45 -24.74 -4.37 -3.21
CA SER A 45 -24.93 -2.92 -3.26
C SER A 45 -23.60 -2.19 -3.33
N ARG A 46 -23.60 -1.05 -4.05
CA ARG A 46 -22.41 -0.20 -4.22
C ARG A 46 -21.82 0.29 -2.90
N GLN A 47 -22.65 0.67 -1.93
CA GLN A 47 -22.17 1.15 -0.63
C GLN A 47 -21.49 0.05 0.17
N LYS A 48 -22.07 -1.16 0.18
CA LYS A 48 -21.47 -2.31 0.84
C LYS A 48 -20.15 -2.68 0.17
N LEU A 49 -20.11 -2.69 -1.17
CA LEU A 49 -18.89 -2.91 -1.93
C LEU A 49 -17.76 -1.97 -1.53
N LEU A 50 -18.02 -0.66 -1.52
CA LEU A 50 -16.98 0.33 -1.18
C LEU A 50 -16.46 0.16 0.25
N LYS A 51 -17.36 -0.12 1.20
CA LYS A 51 -16.96 -0.36 2.59
C LYS A 51 -16.13 -1.65 2.75
N THR A 52 -16.51 -2.71 2.03
CA THR A 52 -15.74 -3.97 2.04
C THR A 52 -14.37 -3.76 1.40
N LEU A 53 -14.28 -3.08 0.24
CA LEU A 53 -13.02 -2.75 -0.42
C LEU A 53 -12.09 -1.92 0.48
N GLU A 54 -12.62 -0.92 1.19
CA GLU A 54 -11.85 -0.11 2.14
C GLU A 54 -11.29 -0.96 3.29
N SER A 55 -12.11 -1.85 3.86
CA SER A 55 -11.70 -2.74 4.94
C SER A 55 -10.66 -3.79 4.50
N GLU A 56 -10.83 -4.34 3.30
CA GLU A 56 -9.87 -5.30 2.71
C GLU A 56 -8.55 -4.60 2.40
N LEU A 57 -8.59 -3.42 1.78
CA LEU A 57 -7.40 -2.60 1.51
C LEU A 57 -6.63 -2.28 2.80
N HIS A 58 -7.33 -1.84 3.86
CA HIS A 58 -6.70 -1.59 5.16
C HIS A 58 -5.97 -2.83 5.68
N THR A 59 -6.61 -3.99 5.59
CA THR A 59 -6.05 -5.25 6.10
C THR A 59 -4.79 -5.63 5.34
N VAL A 60 -4.84 -5.62 4.00
CA VAL A 60 -3.71 -5.97 3.14
C VAL A 60 -2.52 -5.05 3.40
N LEU A 61 -2.71 -3.73 3.31
CA LEU A 61 -1.64 -2.75 3.51
C LEU A 61 -1.04 -2.83 4.90
N LYS A 62 -1.86 -3.05 5.93
CA LYS A 62 -1.39 -3.18 7.29
C LYS A 62 -0.55 -4.43 7.49
N THR A 63 -0.95 -5.57 6.91
CA THR A 63 -0.17 -6.80 6.99
C THR A 63 1.17 -6.66 6.26
N GLU A 64 1.19 -6.10 5.05
CA GLU A 64 2.44 -5.81 4.33
C GLU A 64 3.37 -4.90 5.15
N TRP A 65 2.81 -3.86 5.78
CA TRP A 65 3.56 -2.96 6.65
C TRP A 65 4.17 -3.69 7.85
N GLU A 66 3.38 -4.52 8.55
CA GLU A 66 3.84 -5.30 9.70
C GLU A 66 4.96 -6.28 9.32
N GLU A 67 4.85 -6.94 8.16
CA GLU A 67 5.89 -7.82 7.63
C GLU A 67 7.16 -7.05 7.28
N TRP A 68 7.02 -5.91 6.61
CA TRP A 68 8.14 -5.04 6.29
C TRP A 68 8.86 -4.56 7.56
N CYS A 69 8.12 -4.09 8.57
CA CYS A 69 8.69 -3.68 9.85
C CYS A 69 9.48 -4.81 10.53
N LYS A 70 8.91 -6.02 10.56
CA LYS A 70 9.57 -7.18 11.16
C LYS A 70 10.87 -7.54 10.44
N GLN A 71 10.85 -7.55 9.11
CA GLN A 71 12.03 -7.83 8.30
C GLN A 71 13.10 -6.74 8.50
N PHE A 72 12.69 -5.47 8.46
CA PHE A 72 13.58 -4.33 8.66
C PHE A 72 14.26 -4.37 10.04
N GLU A 73 13.51 -4.62 11.11
CA GLU A 73 14.07 -4.79 12.45
C GLU A 73 15.07 -5.96 12.51
N GLY A 74 14.79 -7.06 11.80
CA GLY A 74 15.71 -8.18 11.68
C GLY A 74 17.02 -7.78 11.01
N ASP A 75 16.94 -7.01 9.91
CA ASP A 75 18.11 -6.55 9.17
C ASP A 75 18.96 -5.56 9.97
N VAL A 76 18.32 -4.66 10.74
CA VAL A 76 18.99 -3.77 11.69
C VAL A 76 19.72 -4.58 12.76
N LYS A 77 19.05 -5.55 13.40
CA LYS A 77 19.67 -6.39 14.45
C LYS A 77 20.81 -7.26 13.92
N ALA A 78 20.73 -7.67 12.65
CA ALA A 78 21.76 -8.46 12.00
C ALA A 78 22.96 -7.63 11.49
N GLY A 79 22.96 -6.30 11.70
CA GLY A 79 24.04 -5.41 11.22
C GLY A 79 24.11 -5.31 9.69
N ARG A 80 23.07 -5.75 8.96
CA ARG A 80 23.07 -5.73 7.48
C ARG A 80 23.12 -4.31 6.93
N LEU A 81 22.74 -3.32 7.74
CA LEU A 81 22.79 -1.90 7.41
C LEU A 81 24.08 -1.21 7.90
N ASP A 82 24.99 -1.91 8.59
CA ASP A 82 26.23 -1.33 9.11
C ASP A 82 27.10 -0.80 7.98
N HIS A 83 27.09 -1.47 6.83
CA HIS A 83 27.79 -1.03 5.63
C HIS A 83 27.30 0.36 5.15
N LEU A 84 26.04 0.73 5.40
CA LEU A 84 25.50 2.05 5.03
C LEU A 84 26.09 3.13 5.95
N SER A 85 26.20 2.84 7.25
CA SER A 85 26.85 3.71 8.22
C SER A 85 28.33 3.91 7.88
N GLU A 86 29.05 2.82 7.59
CA GLU A 86 30.46 2.87 7.18
C GLU A 86 30.66 3.69 5.91
N LYS A 87 29.82 3.47 4.89
CA LYS A 87 29.87 4.24 3.64
C LYS A 87 29.58 5.72 3.88
N ALA A 88 28.59 6.05 4.69
CA ALA A 88 28.27 7.44 5.04
C ALA A 88 29.46 8.12 5.73
N LEU A 89 30.14 7.44 6.66
CA LEU A 89 31.35 7.94 7.31
C LEU A 89 32.51 8.13 6.33
N GLN A 90 32.68 7.23 5.36
CA GLN A 90 33.70 7.38 4.31
C GLN A 90 33.40 8.57 3.39
N ASP A 91 32.14 8.73 2.98
CA ASP A 91 31.71 9.85 2.14
C ASP A 91 31.93 11.19 2.86
N LEU A 92 31.62 11.26 4.16
CA LEU A 92 31.89 12.42 4.99
C LEU A 92 33.39 12.73 5.07
N ARG A 93 34.22 11.73 5.37
CA ARG A 93 35.69 11.89 5.43
C ARG A 93 36.30 12.31 4.10
N ALA A 94 35.72 11.86 2.99
CA ALA A 94 36.18 12.20 1.66
C ALA A 94 35.62 13.54 1.13
N GLY A 95 34.83 14.27 1.94
CA GLY A 95 34.23 15.54 1.53
C GLY A 95 33.18 15.39 0.42
N ARG A 96 32.56 14.20 0.27
CA ARG A 96 31.53 13.93 -0.74
C ARG A 96 30.12 14.29 -0.28
N CYS A 97 29.98 14.84 0.92
CA CYS A 97 28.69 15.31 1.42
C CYS A 97 28.29 16.63 0.74
N LYS A 98 27.00 16.79 0.49
CA LYS A 98 26.41 18.03 -0.05
C LYS A 98 26.08 18.97 1.12
N ASP A 99 26.46 20.24 1.01
CA ASP A 99 25.96 21.27 1.93
C ASP A 99 24.45 21.46 1.73
N LEU A 100 23.72 21.45 2.84
CA LEU A 100 22.27 21.58 2.90
C LEU A 100 21.84 23.04 3.07
#